data_AF-A0A938UXL1-F1
#
_entry.id   AF-A0A938UXL1-F1
#
_cell.length_a   1.000
_cell.length_b   1.000
_cell.length_c   1.000
_cell.angle_alpha   90.00
_cell.angle_beta   90.00
_cell.angle_gamma   90.00
#
_symmetry.space_group_name_H-M   'P 1'
#
loop_
_entity.id
_entity.type
_entity.pdbx_description
1 polymer ?
#
loop_
_entity_poly.entity_id
_entity_poly.type
_entity_poly.pdbx_seq_one_letter_code
_entity_poly.pdbx_strand_id
1 'polypeptide(L)' 'MSKRVAIVGIGTTGFRATTPDVSYRELTYEAAMKAYLDAGIEPKDADGFVATSEDFLEGYSISDEYSPDQF' A
#
# COMPACT_ATOMS: atom_id res chain seq x y z
N MET A 1 26.25 7.75 11.00
CA MET A 1 26.36 6.51 10.20
C MET A 1 24.99 6.26 9.57
N SER A 2 24.88 6.14 8.24
CA SER A 2 23.62 5.74 7.60
C SER A 2 23.43 4.22 7.75
N LYS A 3 22.20 3.80 8.06
CA LYS A 3 21.83 2.37 8.02
C LYS A 3 21.79 1.91 6.55
N ARG A 4 22.20 0.67 6.27
CA ARG A 4 22.02 0.06 4.94
C ARG A 4 20.56 -0.36 4.79
N VAL A 5 19.96 -0.07 3.65
CA VAL A 5 18.54 -0.31 3.34
C VAL A 5 18.45 -1.06 2.02
N ALA A 6 17.47 -1.97 1.90
CA ALA A 6 17.18 -2.72 0.69
C ALA A 6 15.67 -2.92 0.54
N ILE A 7 15.21 -3.10 -0.70
CA ILE A 7 13.86 -3.57 -1.02
C ILE A 7 13.90 -5.10 -1.00
N VAL A 8 13.02 -5.72 -0.21
CA VAL A 8 12.97 -7.18 -0.03
C VAL A 8 11.75 -7.83 -0.66
N GLY A 9 10.74 -7.05 -1.06
CA GLY A 9 9.58 -7.54 -1.79
C GLY A 9 8.78 -6.41 -2.43
N ILE A 10 8.06 -6.73 -3.52
CA ILE A 10 7.22 -5.78 -4.26
C ILE A 10 5.85 -6.41 -4.53
N GLY A 11 4.79 -5.61 -4.44
CA GLY A 11 3.42 -6.04 -4.73
C GLY A 11 2.64 -4.95 -5.45
N THR A 12 1.79 -5.36 -6.39
CA THR A 12 0.92 -4.45 -7.16
C THR A 12 -0.46 -5.09 -7.36
N THR A 13 -1.48 -4.27 -7.50
CA THR A 13 -2.80 -4.72 -7.99
C THR A 13 -2.76 -4.91 -9.51
N GLY A 14 -3.84 -5.46 -10.07
CA GLY A 14 -3.96 -5.56 -11.53
C GLY A 14 -4.07 -4.18 -12.19
N PHE A 15 -3.31 -3.95 -13.27
CA PHE A 15 -3.37 -2.71 -14.04
C PHE A 15 -4.68 -2.61 -14.82
N ARG A 16 -5.59 -1.75 -14.33
CA ARG A 16 -6.92 -1.50 -14.91
C ARG A 16 -7.17 0.00 -14.95
N ALA A 17 -7.89 0.47 -15.98
CA ALA A 17 -8.25 1.88 -16.09
C ALA A 17 -9.22 2.31 -14.97
N THR A 18 -10.08 1.41 -14.52
CA THR A 18 -10.99 1.60 -13.39
C THR A 18 -11.23 0.28 -12.63
N THR A 19 -11.56 0.41 -11.34
CA THR A 19 -11.84 -0.69 -10.42
C THR A 19 -13.11 -0.40 -9.60
N PRO A 20 -14.29 -0.32 -10.26
CA PRO A 20 -15.55 -0.01 -9.56
C PRO A 20 -16.01 -1.13 -8.61
N ASP A 21 -15.44 -2.32 -8.76
CA ASP A 21 -15.75 -3.55 -8.03
C ASP A 21 -14.99 -3.71 -6.70
N VAL A 22 -13.99 -2.85 -6.43
CA VAL A 22 -13.17 -2.93 -5.22
C VAL A 22 -12.88 -1.54 -4.66
N SER A 23 -12.84 -1.46 -3.34
CA SER A 23 -12.47 -0.26 -2.60
C SER A 23 -10.96 -0.04 -2.60
N TYR A 24 -10.54 1.19 -2.30
CA TYR A 24 -9.12 1.53 -2.13
C TYR A 24 -8.44 0.67 -1.06
N ARG A 25 -9.16 0.34 0.03
CA ARG A 25 -8.65 -0.53 1.11
C ARG A 25 -8.38 -1.95 0.63
N GLU A 26 -9.25 -2.49 -0.22
CA GLU A 26 -9.06 -3.82 -0.83
C GLU A 26 -7.89 -3.83 -1.81
N LEU A 27 -7.72 -2.76 -2.59
CA LEU A 27 -6.56 -2.59 -3.48
C LEU A 27 -5.25 -2.53 -2.69
N THR A 28 -5.21 -1.72 -1.63
CA THR A 28 -4.04 -1.62 -0.73
C THR A 28 -3.75 -2.96 -0.08
N TYR A 29 -4.77 -3.68 0.40
CA TYR A 29 -4.62 -5.01 0.98
C TYR A 29 -4.02 -6.00 -0.03
N GLU A 30 -4.55 -6.06 -1.26
CA GLU A 30 -4.04 -6.94 -2.30
C GLU A 30 -2.56 -6.67 -2.62
N ALA A 31 -2.20 -5.39 -2.81
CA ALA A 31 -0.81 -5.02 -3.10
C ALA A 31 0.13 -5.33 -1.93
N ALA A 32 -0.27 -5.01 -0.71
CA ALA A 32 0.52 -5.27 0.49
C ALA A 32 0.74 -6.78 0.71
N MET A 33 -0.32 -7.59 0.58
CA MET A 33 -0.21 -9.05 0.73
C MET A 33 0.73 -9.68 -0.30
N LYS A 34 0.73 -9.20 -1.55
CA LYS A 34 1.69 -9.65 -2.56
C LYS A 34 3.13 -9.25 -2.21
N ALA A 35 3.34 -8.04 -1.69
CA ALA A 35 4.67 -7.59 -1.26
C ALA A 35 5.19 -8.41 -0.07
N TYR A 36 4.34 -8.73 0.90
CA TYR A 36 4.71 -9.59 2.04
C TYR A 36 5.05 -11.01 1.58
N LEU A 37 4.27 -11.55 0.64
CA LEU A 37 4.52 -12.87 0.06
C LEU A 37 5.86 -12.92 -0.68
N ASP A 38 6.17 -11.90 -1.49
CA ASP A 38 7.44 -11.79 -2.21
C ASP A 38 8.64 -11.65 -1.25
N ALA A 39 8.46 -10.90 -0.16
CA ALA A 39 9.45 -10.73 0.89
C ALA A 39 9.59 -11.95 1.84
N GLY A 40 8.62 -12.88 1.82
CA GLY A 40 8.59 -14.02 2.73
C GLY A 40 8.33 -13.66 4.19
N ILE A 41 7.57 -12.59 4.45
CA ILE A 41 7.22 -12.11 5.81
C ILE A 41 5.71 -12.12 6.05
N GLU A 42 5.30 -11.98 7.30
CA GLU A 42 3.91 -11.74 7.70
C GLU A 42 3.70 -10.26 8.06
N PRO A 43 2.47 -9.72 7.99
CA PRO A 43 2.19 -8.32 8.35
C PRO A 43 2.64 -7.93 9.78
N LYS A 44 2.63 -8.88 10.71
CA LYS A 44 3.08 -8.69 12.11
C LYS A 44 4.58 -8.47 12.25
N ASP A 45 5.36 -8.77 11.22
CA ASP A 45 6.81 -8.58 11.19
C ASP A 45 7.20 -7.14 10.78
N ALA A 46 6.22 -6.33 10.35
CA ALA A 46 6.42 -4.92 10.01
C ALA A 46 6.14 -4.02 11.22
N ASP A 47 7.15 -3.23 11.61
CA ASP A 47 7.02 -2.28 12.74
C ASP A 47 6.32 -0.97 12.36
N GLY A 48 6.17 -0.69 11.07
CA GLY A 48 5.59 0.57 10.60
C GLY A 48 5.24 0.56 9.13
N PHE A 49 4.28 1.41 8.79
CA PHE A 49 3.78 1.59 7.43
C PHE A 49 3.94 3.05 7.03
N VAL A 50 4.30 3.26 5.76
CA VAL A 50 4.34 4.58 5.13
C VAL A 50 3.53 4.48 3.86
N ALA A 51 2.49 5.30 3.76
CA ALA A 51 1.67 5.42 2.57
C ALA A 51 1.94 6.77 1.89
N THR A 52 1.80 6.80 0.57
CA THR A 52 1.81 8.02 -0.24
C THR A 52 0.70 7.91 -1.27
N SER A 53 0.09 9.04 -1.58
CA SER A 53 -1.06 9.16 -2.46
C SER A 53 -1.07 10.58 -3.02
N GLU A 54 -1.68 10.74 -4.18
CA GLU A 54 -1.77 12.01 -4.89
C GLU A 54 -3.22 12.37 -5.14
N ASP A 55 -3.84 13.01 -4.14
CA ASP A 55 -5.22 13.50 -4.13
C ASP A 55 -5.71 14.00 -5.49
N PHE A 56 -4.93 14.89 -6.12
CA PHE A 56 -5.30 15.50 -7.39
C PHE A 56 -5.39 14.51 -8.55
N LEU A 57 -4.46 13.55 -8.63
CA LEU A 57 -4.42 12.56 -9.71
C LEU A 57 -5.41 11.43 -9.47
N GLU A 58 -5.66 11.11 -8.20
CA GLU A 58 -6.54 10.02 -7.79
C GLU A 58 -8.01 10.48 -7.67
N GLY A 59 -8.26 11.79 -7.73
CA GLY A 59 -9.60 12.38 -7.87
C GLY A 59 -10.37 12.53 -6.56
N TYR A 60 -9.69 12.54 -5.42
CA TYR A 60 -10.28 12.77 -4.10
C TYR A 60 -9.48 13.81 -3.31
N SER A 61 -10.17 14.55 -2.43
CA SER A 61 -9.58 15.72 -1.74
C SER A 61 -8.87 15.39 -0.42
N ILE A 62 -8.97 14.15 0.07
CA ILE A 62 -8.44 13.71 1.37
C ILE A 62 -8.01 12.24 1.25
N SER A 63 -6.80 11.98 0.73
CA SER A 63 -6.22 10.62 0.71
C SER A 63 -6.14 9.98 2.10
N ASP A 64 -5.89 10.81 3.11
CA ASP A 64 -5.71 10.40 4.50
C ASP A 64 -6.88 9.57 5.03
N GLU A 65 -8.12 9.82 4.56
CA GLU A 65 -9.33 9.04 4.91
C GLU A 65 -9.21 7.54 4.56
N TYR A 66 -8.32 7.21 3.63
CA TYR A 66 -8.06 5.85 3.16
C TYR A 66 -6.79 5.24 3.75
N SER A 67 -6.01 6.02 4.51
CA SER A 67 -4.84 5.54 5.25
C SER A 67 -5.25 4.72 6.48
N PRO A 68 -4.44 3.75 6.91
CA PRO A 68 -4.75 2.88 8.04
C PRO A 68 -4.65 3.55 9.42
N ASP A 69 -4.27 4.83 9.50
CA ASP A 69 -3.99 5.57 10.74
C ASP A 69 -5.08 6.59 11.15
N GLN A 70 -6.26 6.55 10.52
CA GLN A 70 -7.39 7.39 10.91
C GLN A 70 -7.93 6.98 12.30
N PHE A 71 -7.70 7.86 13.29
CA PHE A 71 -8.29 7.77 14.64
C PHE A 71 -9.61 8.54 14.75
#